data_AF-A0A3B8LRW6-F1
#
_entry.id   AF-A0A3B8LRW6-F1
#
_cell.length_a   1.000
_cell.length_b   1.000
_cell.length_c   1.000
_cell.angle_alpha   90.00
_cell.angle_beta   90.00
_cell.angle_gamma   90.00
#
_symmetry.space_group_name_H-M   'P 1'
#
loop_
_entity.id
_entity.type
_entity.pdbx_description
1 polymer ?
#
loop_
_entity_poly.entity_id
_entity_poly.type
_entity_poly.pdbx_seq_one_letter_code
_entity_poly.pdbx_strand_id
1 'polypeptide(L)' 'MSTKKFTFAPETTPLAGYTIKRGIQRGGFGEVYYAHSDGGKEVALKLLHSHAEVELRGTELCLNLKHPNLISIHDI' A
#
# COMPACT_ATOMS: atom_id res chain seq x y z
N MET A 1 14.21 -20.39 -9.38
CA MET A 1 13.22 -19.62 -8.59
C MET A 1 12.99 -18.30 -9.31
N SER A 2 11.84 -18.11 -9.95
CA SER A 2 11.52 -16.83 -10.61
C SER A 2 11.38 -15.76 -9.53
N THR A 3 12.30 -14.81 -9.45
CA THR A 3 12.14 -13.60 -8.65
C THR A 3 10.91 -12.87 -9.18
N LYS A 4 9.77 -12.99 -8.49
CA LYS A 4 8.54 -12.29 -8.87
C LYS A 4 8.82 -10.78 -8.77
N LYS A 5 8.88 -10.11 -9.91
CA LYS A 5 9.06 -8.66 -9.99
C LYS A 5 7.81 -7.95 -9.47
N PHE A 6 8.00 -6.84 -8.77
CA PHE A 6 6.91 -5.92 -8.40
C PHE A 6 6.16 -5.44 -9.65
N THR A 7 4.85 -5.21 -9.51
CA THR A 7 4.00 -4.71 -10.60
C THR A 7 4.44 -3.33 -11.06
N PHE A 8 4.77 -2.45 -10.12
CA PHE A 8 5.18 -1.07 -10.42
C PHE A 8 6.67 -0.86 -10.14
N ALA A 9 7.32 -0.13 -11.03
CA ALA A 9 8.73 0.24 -10.90
C ALA A 9 8.89 1.48 -9.99
N PRO A 10 10.10 1.70 -9.43
CA PRO A 10 10.45 2.98 -8.82
C PRO A 10 10.18 4.17 -9.76
N GLU A 11 9.87 5.31 -9.17
CA GLU A 11 9.52 6.60 -9.80
C GLU A 11 8.27 6.58 -10.69
N THR A 12 7.45 5.55 -10.58
CA THR A 12 6.12 5.51 -11.22
C THR A 12 5.04 6.09 -10.32
N THR A 13 3.97 6.60 -10.94
CA THR A 13 2.83 7.25 -10.27
C THR A 13 1.50 6.54 -10.59
N PRO A 14 1.33 5.26 -10.20
CA PRO A 14 0.11 4.50 -10.53
C PRO A 14 -1.13 4.98 -9.76
N LEU A 15 -0.93 5.73 -8.66
CA LEU A 15 -1.98 6.41 -7.92
C LEU A 15 -1.68 7.92 -7.97
N ALA A 16 -2.64 8.71 -8.42
CA ALA A 16 -2.47 10.15 -8.55
C ALA A 16 -2.08 10.79 -7.21
N GLY A 17 -1.09 11.67 -7.22
CA GLY A 17 -0.57 12.31 -6.02
C GLY A 17 0.45 11.50 -5.23
N TYR A 18 0.85 10.32 -5.72
CA TYR A 18 1.84 9.46 -5.07
C TYR A 18 2.88 8.92 -6.05
N THR A 19 4.16 9.00 -5.65
CA THR A 19 5.29 8.47 -6.40
C THR A 19 5.91 7.28 -5.66
N ILE A 20 5.96 6.12 -6.30
CA ILE A 20 6.60 4.92 -5.74
C ILE A 20 8.11 5.12 -5.71
N LYS A 21 8.75 4.84 -4.57
CA LYS A 21 10.21 4.89 -4.43
C LYS A 21 10.84 3.51 -4.50
N ARG A 22 10.19 2.49 -3.94
CA ARG A 22 10.61 1.08 -4.05
C ARG A 22 9.51 0.13 -3.58
N GLY A 23 9.57 -1.10 -4.06
CA GLY A 23 8.86 -2.21 -3.43
C GLY A 23 9.43 -2.51 -2.03
N ILE A 24 8.57 -2.81 -1.07
CA ILE A 24 8.94 -3.25 0.28
C ILE A 24 8.78 -4.77 0.38
N GLN A 25 7.60 -5.29 0.10
CA GLN A 25 7.28 -6.70 0.29
C GLN A 25 6.23 -7.17 -0.71
N ARG A 26 6.32 -8.43 -1.10
CA ARG A 26 5.28 -9.15 -1.84
C ARG A 26 4.88 -10.40 -1.07
N GLY A 27 3.58 -10.65 -0.97
CA GLY A 27 3.01 -11.79 -0.25
C GLY A 27 1.71 -12.29 -0.88
N GLY A 28 1.02 -13.19 -0.18
CA GLY A 28 -0.22 -13.81 -0.68
C GLY A 28 -1.38 -12.82 -0.92
N PHE A 29 -1.37 -11.68 -0.21
CA PHE A 29 -2.43 -10.67 -0.27
C PHE A 29 -2.14 -9.51 -1.21
N GLY A 30 -0.93 -9.42 -1.76
CA GLY A 30 -0.56 -8.21 -2.50
C GLY A 30 0.91 -7.84 -2.49
N GLU A 31 1.14 -6.59 -2.84
CA GLU A 31 2.44 -5.92 -2.82
C GLU A 31 2.34 -4.66 -1.97
N VAL A 32 3.39 -4.38 -1.21
CA VAL A 32 3.52 -3.15 -0.42
C VAL A 32 4.68 -2.34 -0.99
N TYR A 33 4.43 -1.06 -1.22
CA TYR A 33 5.36 -0.10 -1.80
C TYR A 33 5.62 1.04 -0.81
N TYR A 34 6.86 1.51 -0.75
CA TYR A 34 7.20 2.79 -0.13
C TYR A 34 7.00 3.88 -1.18
N ALA A 35 6.27 4.93 -0.82
CA ALA A 35 5.96 6.04 -1.72
C ALA A 35 6.02 7.39 -1.01
N HIS A 36 6.19 8.45 -1.79
CA HIS A 36 6.02 9.83 -1.36
C HIS A 36 4.71 10.37 -1.91
N SER A 37 3.94 11.09 -1.08
CA SER A 37 2.83 11.91 -1.57
C SER A 37 3.34 13.27 -2.05
N ASP A 38 2.57 13.92 -2.93
CA ASP A 38 2.84 15.30 -3.38
C ASP A 38 2.81 16.31 -2.21
N GLY A 39 2.15 15.97 -1.11
CA GLY A 39 2.18 16.72 0.15
C GLY A 39 3.42 16.47 1.02
N GLY A 40 4.42 15.73 0.52
CA GLY A 40 5.68 15.45 1.22
C GLY A 40 5.60 14.37 2.29
N LYS A 41 4.54 13.57 2.34
CA LYS A 41 4.41 12.47 3.32
C LYS A 41 5.03 11.18 2.79
N GLU A 42 5.70 10.47 3.67
CA GLU A 42 6.14 9.09 3.45
C GLU A 42 5.01 8.13 3.79
N VAL A 43 4.64 7.25 2.84
CA VAL A 43 3.51 6.34 3.01
C VAL A 43 3.84 4.92 2.51
N ALA A 44 3.06 3.97 3.00
CA ALA A 44 2.96 2.64 2.42
C ALA A 44 1.74 2.59 1.49
N LEU A 45 1.92 2.18 0.23
CA LEU A 45 0.83 1.86 -0.69
C LEU A 45 0.72 0.34 -0.80
N LYS A 46 -0.47 -0.20 -0.56
CA LYS A 46 -0.74 -1.64 -0.65
C LYS A 46 -1.58 -1.93 -1.89
N LEU A 47 -1.01 -2.64 -2.85
CA LEU A 47 -1.72 -3.18 -4.01
C LEU A 47 -2.28 -4.55 -3.66
N LEU A 48 -3.60 -4.70 -3.71
CA LEU A 48 -4.29 -5.98 -3.47
C LEU A 48 -4.39 -6.79 -4.77
N HIS A 49 -3.97 -8.07 -4.73
CA HIS A 49 -4.03 -8.98 -5.90
C HIS A 49 -5.17 -10.00 -5.80
N SER A 50 -5.42 -10.51 -4.59
CA SER A 50 -6.42 -11.57 -4.31
C SER A 50 -7.13 -11.27 -2.99
N HIS A 51 -8.36 -11.76 -2.83
CA HIS A 51 -9.18 -11.59 -1.62
C HIS A 51 -9.40 -10.12 -1.22
N ALA A 52 -9.51 -9.23 -2.21
CA ALA A 52 -9.64 -7.78 -1.98
C ALA A 52 -10.83 -7.45 -1.07
N GLU A 53 -11.96 -8.14 -1.23
CA GLU A 53 -13.16 -7.98 -0.38
C GLU A 53 -12.90 -8.24 1.11
N VAL A 54 -12.06 -9.22 1.45
CA VAL A 54 -11.72 -9.56 2.83
C VAL A 54 -10.81 -8.48 3.43
N GLU A 55 -9.83 -8.05 2.66
CA GLU A 55 -8.89 -6.99 3.06
C GLU A 55 -9.59 -5.64 3.21
N LEU A 56 -10.49 -5.30 2.29
CA LEU A 56 -11.29 -4.07 2.32
C LEU A 56 -12.17 -4.05 3.56
N ARG A 57 -12.93 -5.12 3.83
CA ARG A 57 -13.78 -5.22 5.01
C ARG A 57 -13.01 -5.03 6.31
N GLY A 58 -11.83 -5.63 6.43
CA GLY A 58 -10.96 -5.45 7.60
C GLY A 58 -10.47 -4.01 7.75
N THR A 59 -10.14 -3.38 6.61
CA THR A 59 -9.63 -2.00 6.56
C THR A 59 -10.72 -0.98 6.89
N GLU A 60 -11.94 -1.16 6.39
CA GLU A 60 -13.11 -0.33 6.69
C GLU A 60 -13.42 -0.29 8.20
N LEU A 61 -13.32 -1.42 8.89
CA LEU A 61 -13.54 -1.49 10.34
C LEU A 61 -12.50 -0.69 11.14
N CYS A 62 -11.28 -0.55 10.60
CA CYS A 62 -10.17 0.12 11.26
C CYS A 62 -9.95 1.55 10.76
N LEU A 63 -10.63 1.99 9.69
CA LEU A 63 -10.40 3.28 9.03
C LEU A 63 -10.47 4.46 10.01
N ASN A 64 -11.38 4.38 10.97
CA ASN A 64 -11.64 5.45 11.95
C ASN A 64 -11.00 5.19 13.32
N LEU A 65 -10.23 4.10 13.49
CA LEU A 65 -9.54 3.80 14.74
C LEU A 65 -8.22 4.56 14.83
N LYS A 66 -8.11 5.43 15.83
CA LYS A 66 -6.87 6.16 16.15
C LYS A 66 -6.31 5.66 17.46
N HIS A 67 -5.19 4.93 17.39
CA HIS A 67 -4.55 4.36 18.57
C HIS A 67 -3.03 4.25 18.34
N PRO A 68 -2.17 4.53 19.34
CA PRO A 68 -0.71 4.50 19.18
C PRO A 68 -0.14 3.14 18.74
N ASN A 69 -0.85 2.04 19.06
CA ASN A 69 -0.46 0.67 18.67
C ASN A 69 -1.15 0.17 17.39
N LEU A 70 -1.87 1.04 16.66
CA LEU A 70 -2.51 0.69 15.39
C LEU A 70 -1.92 1.54 14.27
N ILE A 71 -1.79 0.92 13.10
CA ILE A 71 -1.42 1.65 11.90
C ILE A 71 -2.57 2.56 11.48
N SER A 72 -2.23 3.79 11.08
CA SER A 72 -3.22 4.71 10.52
C SER A 72 -3.45 4.39 9.05
N ILE A 73 -4.73 4.25 8.68
CA ILE A 73 -5.15 4.16 7.28
C ILE A 73 -5.53 5.57 6.84
N HIS A 74 -4.97 6.01 5.72
CA HIS A 74 -5.20 7.36 5.20
C HIS A 74 -6.29 7.41 4.14
N ASP A 75 -6.39 6.35 3.33
CA ASP A 75 -7.32 6.23 2.21
C ASP A 75 -7.46 4.75 1.81
N ILE A 76 -8.48 4.42 1.00
CA ILE A 76 -8.71 3.09 0.40
C ILE A 76 -9.02 3.23 -1.09
#